data_AF-A0A1B1BES6-F1
#
_entry.id   AF-A0A1B1BES6-F1
#
_cell.length_a   1.000
_cell.length_b   1.000
_cell.length_c   1.000
_cell.angle_alpha   90.00
_cell.angle_beta   90.00
_cell.angle_gamma   90.00
#
_symmetry.space_group_name_H-M   'P 1'
#
loop_
_entity.id
_entity.type
_entity.pdbx_description
1 polymer ?
#
loop_
_entity_poly.entity_id
_entity_poly.type
_entity_poly.pdbx_seq_one_letter_code
_entity_poly.pdbx_strand_id
1 'polypeptide(L)' 'MSGTQGATAPGLAGTVRTVLARLAWYIRAVSGEDAYDKYRAHHESVHGPGDAAPMLTEREFWRDRTDRQDTNPQGRCC' A
#
# COMPACT_ATOMS: atom_id res chain seq x y z
N MET A 1 -27.59 -31.72 7.59
CA MET A 1 -27.80 -30.26 7.49
C MET A 1 -27.13 -29.61 8.68
N SER A 2 -26.27 -28.62 8.41
CA SER A 2 -25.71 -27.63 9.35
C SER A 2 -24.76 -28.13 10.45
N GLY A 3 -23.47 -28.25 10.11
CA GLY A 3 -22.38 -28.17 11.08
C GLY A 3 -22.08 -26.70 11.39
N THR A 4 -22.36 -26.28 12.62
CA THR A 4 -22.04 -24.95 13.14
C THR A 4 -20.53 -24.86 13.40
N GLN A 5 -19.79 -24.16 12.55
CA GLN A 5 -18.40 -23.82 12.81
C GLN A 5 -18.37 -22.71 13.87
N GLY A 6 -18.01 -23.07 15.10
CA GLY A 6 -17.76 -22.12 16.18
C GLY A 6 -16.50 -21.31 15.88
N ALA A 7 -16.64 -20.01 15.69
CA ALA A 7 -15.51 -19.10 15.60
C ALA A 7 -14.77 -19.08 16.94
N THR A 8 -13.58 -19.68 16.99
CA THR A 8 -12.66 -19.53 18.11
C THR A 8 -12.16 -18.09 18.16
N ALA A 9 -12.54 -17.36 19.22
CA ALA A 9 -12.00 -16.03 19.48
C ALA A 9 -10.46 -16.10 19.57
N PRO A 10 -9.72 -15.18 18.94
CA PRO A 10 -8.27 -15.21 19.00
C PRO A 10 -7.83 -15.04 20.45
N GLY A 11 -6.97 -15.95 20.93
CA GLY A 11 -6.32 -15.78 22.23
C GLY A 11 -5.52 -14.46 22.29
N LEU A 12 -5.14 -14.04 23.48
CA LEU A 12 -4.37 -12.80 23.71
C LEU A 12 -3.17 -12.65 22.76
N ALA A 13 -2.44 -13.74 22.49
CA ALA A 13 -1.34 -13.78 21.54
C ALA A 13 -1.76 -13.44 20.09
N GLY A 14 -2.92 -13.92 19.66
CA GLY A 14 -3.49 -13.58 18.35
C GLY A 14 -3.85 -12.10 18.26
N THR A 15 -4.45 -11.54 19.32
CA THR A 15 -4.77 -10.12 19.40
C THR A 15 -3.52 -9.25 19.36
N VAL A 16 -2.48 -9.60 20.12
CA VAL A 16 -1.18 -8.88 20.09
C VAL A 16 -0.56 -8.92 18.69
N ARG A 17 -0.54 -10.08 18.04
CA ARG A 17 -0.03 -10.20 16.67
C ARG A 17 -0.80 -9.31 15.68
N THR A 18 -2.13 -9.26 15.79
CA THR A 18 -2.96 -8.38 14.94
C THR A 18 -2.67 -6.90 15.18
N VAL A 19 -2.49 -6.49 16.44
CA VAL A 19 -2.16 -5.10 16.78
C VAL A 19 -0.77 -4.72 16.22
N LEU A 20 0.23 -5.58 16.39
CA LEU A 20 1.57 -5.35 15.85
C LEU A 20 1.56 -5.26 14.31
N ALA A 21 0.80 -6.12 13.63
CA ALA A 21 0.66 -6.06 12.18
C ALA A 21 0.01 -4.74 11.71
N ARG A 22 -0.99 -4.24 12.45
CA ARG A 22 -1.63 -2.95 12.17
C ARG A 22 -0.70 -1.76 12.39
N LEU A 23 0.09 -1.78 13.47
CA LEU A 23 1.10 -0.75 13.72
C LEU A 23 2.17 -0.75 12.64
N ALA A 24 2.67 -1.92 12.25
CA ALA A 24 3.65 -2.04 11.17
C ALA A 24 3.08 -1.54 9.83
N TRP A 25 1.81 -1.85 9.53
CA TRP A 25 1.13 -1.30 8.35
C TRP A 25 1.02 0.22 8.42
N TYR A 26 0.64 0.78 9.58
CA TYR A 26 0.51 2.22 9.77
C TYR A 26 1.85 2.95 9.64
N ILE A 27 2.92 2.44 10.24
CA ILE A 27 4.27 3.00 10.12
C ILE A 27 4.70 3.00 8.65
N ARG A 28 4.51 1.87 7.94
CA ARG A 28 4.84 1.76 6.52
C ARG A 28 4.05 2.75 5.65
N ALA A 29 2.78 2.97 6.00
CA ALA A 29 1.90 3.93 5.35
C ALA A 29 2.34 5.39 5.57
N VAL A 30 2.85 5.72 6.76
CA VAL A 30 3.34 7.06 7.11
C VAL A 30 4.74 7.31 6.53
N SER A 31 5.63 6.33 6.57
CA SER A 31 6.97 6.41 5.96
C SER A 31 6.90 6.53 4.43
N GLY A 32 5.77 6.15 3.82
CA GLY A 32 5.59 6.15 2.38
C GLY A 32 6.24 4.96 1.67
N GLU A 33 6.72 3.96 2.43
CA GLU A 33 7.27 2.71 1.88
C GLU A 33 6.21 1.92 1.09
N ASP A 34 4.93 2.13 1.36
CA ASP A 34 3.81 1.50 0.65
C ASP A 34 3.34 2.28 -0.59
N ALA A 35 4.08 3.31 -1.02
CA ALA A 35 3.69 4.15 -2.15
C ALA A 35 3.54 3.37 -3.47
N TYR A 36 4.39 2.37 -3.70
CA TYR A 36 4.29 1.51 -4.88
C TYR A 36 3.06 0.59 -4.84
N ASP A 37 2.76 0.00 -3.68
CA ASP A 37 1.56 -0.83 -3.51
C ASP A 37 0.29 -0.02 -3.74
N LYS A 38 0.24 1.22 -3.22
CA LYS A 38 -0.85 2.17 -3.50
C LYS A 38 -0.94 2.52 -4.98
N TYR A 39 0.18 2.74 -5.65
CA TYR A 39 0.22 2.99 -7.10
C TYR A 39 -0.35 1.80 -7.88
N ARG A 40 0.06 0.57 -7.55
CA ARG A 40 -0.47 -0.64 -8.19
C ARG A 40 -1.96 -0.79 -7.96
N ALA A 41 -2.44 -0.67 -6.73
CA ALA A 41 -3.86 -0.77 -6.42
C ALA A 41 -4.68 0.31 -7.14
N HIS A 42 -4.14 1.53 -7.23
CA HIS A 42 -4.76 2.60 -8.01
C HIS A 42 -4.78 2.26 -9.50
N HIS A 43 -3.65 1.82 -10.06
CA HIS A 43 -3.53 1.41 -11.45
C HIS A 43 -4.52 0.29 -11.80
N GLU A 44 -4.63 -0.75 -10.96
CA GLU A 44 -5.59 -1.85 -11.15
C GLU A 44 -7.06 -1.39 -11.02
N SER A 45 -7.33 -0.40 -10.16
CA SER A 45 -8.69 0.15 -10.00
C SER A 45 -9.12 1.07 -11.15
N VAL A 46 -8.17 1.77 -11.76
CA VAL A 46 -8.42 2.73 -12.84
C VAL A 46 -8.34 2.06 -14.21
N HIS A 47 -7.39 1.13 -14.37
CA HIS A 47 -7.12 0.44 -15.63
C HIS A 47 -7.62 -1.00 -15.54
N GLY A 48 -8.70 -1.27 -16.27
CA GLY A 48 -9.25 -2.62 -16.40
C GLY A 48 -8.36 -3.54 -17.24
N PRO A 49 -8.65 -4.86 -17.26
CA PRO A 49 -7.92 -5.79 -18.12
C PRO A 49 -8.12 -5.43 -19.59
N GLY A 50 -7.07 -4.95 -20.24
CA GLY A 50 -7.06 -4.52 -21.65
C GLY A 50 -6.71 -3.05 -21.87
N ASP A 51 -6.52 -2.27 -20.81
CA ASP A 51 -6.09 -0.88 -20.93
C ASP A 51 -4.61 -0.78 -21.34
N ALA A 52 -4.30 0.18 -22.21
CA ALA A 52 -2.99 0.31 -22.83
C ALA A 52 -1.96 1.05 -21.96
N ALA A 53 -2.36 1.52 -20.77
CA ALA A 53 -1.48 2.20 -19.85
C ALA A 53 -0.48 1.20 -19.23
N PRO A 54 0.84 1.34 -19.49
CA PRO A 54 1.82 0.43 -18.94
C PRO A 54 2.01 0.70 -17.44
N MET A 55 1.88 -0.35 -16.63
CA MET A 55 2.21 -0.31 -15.21
C MET A 55 3.74 -0.14 -15.07
N LEU A 56 4.17 0.89 -14.35
CA LEU A 56 5.58 1.11 -14.03
C LEU A 56 6.08 -0.01 -13.12
N THR A 57 7.30 -0.48 -13.36
CA THR A 57 7.98 -1.33 -12.38
C THR A 57 8.31 -0.52 -11.12
N GLU A 58 8.52 -1.20 -10.00
CA GLU A 58 8.84 -0.54 -8.72
C GLU A 58 10.02 0.44 -8.82
N ARG A 59 11.10 0.03 -9.50
CA ARG A 59 12.28 0.89 -9.70
C ARG A 59 11.96 2.13 -10.53
N GLU A 60 11.18 1.97 -11.60
CA GLU A 60 10.79 3.08 -12.46
C GLU A 60 9.87 4.06 -11.73
N PHE A 61 8.93 3.55 -10.92
CA PHE A 61 8.07 4.36 -10.07
C PHE A 61 8.88 5.22 -9.09
N TRP A 62 9.88 4.66 -8.41
CA TRP A 62 10.70 5.43 -7.47
C TRP A 62 11.57 6.47 -8.16
N ARG A 63 12.11 6.15 -9.34
CA ARG A 63 12.86 7.12 -10.15
C ARG A 63 11.95 8.27 -10.57
N ASP A 64 10.84 7.97 -11.21
CA ASP A 64 9.86 8.97 -11.68
C ASP A 64 9.31 9.83 -10.52
N ARG A 65 9.05 9.22 -9.36
CA ARG A 65 8.64 9.97 -8.15
C ARG A 65 9.70 10.97 -7.71
N THR A 66 10.97 10.56 -7.71
CA THR A 66 12.10 11.44 -7.36
C THR A 66 12.26 12.55 -8.40
N ASP A 67 12.21 12.20 -9.69
CA ASP A 67 12.32 13.14 -10.81
C ASP A 67 11.23 14.21 -10.76
N ARG A 68 9.98 13.82 -10.41
CA ARG A 68 8.87 14.78 -10.21
C ARG A 68 9.09 15.69 -9.01
N GLN A 69 9.68 15.19 -7.93
CA GLN A 69 10.00 16.01 -6.75
C GLN A 69 11.14 17.00 -7.05
N ASP A 70 12.11 16.59 -7.86
CA ASP A 70 13.24 17.42 -8.28
C ASP A 70 12.82 18.48 -9.31
N THR A 71 11.99 18.10 -10.27
CA THR A 71 11.50 18.98 -11.36
C THR A 71 10.39 19.93 -10.91
N ASN A 72 9.58 19.52 -9.94
CA ASN A 72 8.55 20.36 -9.32
C ASN A 72 8.81 20.49 -7.82
N PRO A 73 9.85 21.26 -7.42
CA PRO A 73 10.08 21.55 -6.02
C PRO A 73 8.91 22.41 -5.56
N GLN A 74 7.89 21.78 -5.00
CA GLN A 74 6.71 22.43 -4.40
C GLN A 74 7.24 23.35 -3.30
N GLY A 75 7.48 24.62 -3.66
CA GLY A 75 8.45 25.49 -3.01
C GLY A 75 8.33 25.53 -1.50
N ARG A 76 9.39 25.10 -0.80
CA ARG A 76 9.71 25.56 0.54
C ARG A 76 10.96 26.43 0.47
N CYS A 77 10.82 27.58 -0.18
CA CYS A 77 11.77 28.66 -0.05
C CYS A 77 11.06 30.02 0.01
N CYS A 78 10.01 30.12 0.83
CA CYS A 78 9.53 31.35 1.45
C CYS A 78 8.88 30.95 2.78
#